data_AF-A0A7G1INU5-F1
#
_entry.id   AF-A0A7G1INU5-F1
#
_cell.length_a   1.000
_cell.length_b   1.000
_cell.length_c   1.000
_cell.angle_alpha   90.00
_cell.angle_beta   90.00
_cell.angle_gamma   90.00
#
_symmetry.space_group_name_H-M   'P 1'
#
loop_
_entity.id
_entity.type
_entity.pdbx_description
1 polymer ?
#
loop_
_entity_poly.entity_id
_entity_poly.type
_entity_poly.pdbx_seq_one_letter_code
_entity_poly.pdbx_strand_id
1 'polypeptide(L)'
;MVTGHGLIDGRPVGVFSHDQTVFGGTVGEMFGRKVARLMEWCAMVGCPIVGIQDSGGARIQDAVTSLAWYAELGQRHEALSGVVPQISLSSASAPGSGLFADPGRPAGLGA
;
A
#
# COMPACT_ATOMS: atom_id res chain seq x y z
N MET A 1 1.49 9.78 5.64
CA MET A 1 2.06 8.71 4.78
C MET A 1 3.35 9.20 4.15
N VAL A 2 4.30 8.28 4.01
CA VAL A 2 5.57 8.48 3.32
C VAL A 2 5.69 7.45 2.18
N THR A 3 6.26 7.86 1.06
CA THR A 3 6.59 6.99 -0.07
C THR A 3 8.01 7.30 -0.52
N GLY A 4 8.76 6.30 -0.94
CA GLY A 4 10.11 6.47 -1.45
C GLY A 4 10.66 5.20 -2.06
N HIS A 5 11.89 5.26 -2.53
CA HIS A 5 12.62 4.12 -3.05
C HIS A 5 14.07 4.17 -2.57
N GLY A 6 14.71 3.01 -2.51
CA GLY A 6 16.08 2.87 -2.02
C GLY A 6 16.67 1.52 -2.37
N LEU A 7 17.72 1.13 -1.64
CA LEU A 7 18.38 -0.16 -1.79
C LEU A 7 18.23 -0.96 -0.49
N ILE A 8 17.91 -2.25 -0.62
CA ILE A 8 18.00 -3.25 0.45
C ILE A 8 19.01 -4.29 -0.03
N ASP A 9 20.13 -4.44 0.67
CA ASP A 9 21.26 -5.29 0.27
C ASP A 9 21.69 -5.06 -1.20
N GLY A 10 21.74 -3.80 -1.62
CA GLY A 10 22.09 -3.38 -2.98
C GLY A 10 20.99 -3.59 -4.03
N ARG A 11 19.83 -4.14 -3.66
CA ARG A 11 18.70 -4.38 -4.57
C ARG A 11 17.71 -3.21 -4.50
N PRO A 12 17.24 -2.65 -5.63
CA PRO A 12 16.25 -1.59 -5.63
C PRO A 12 14.95 -2.07 -4.98
N VAL A 13 14.32 -1.21 -4.17
CA VAL A 13 13.02 -1.48 -3.54
C VAL A 13 12.24 -0.17 -3.42
N GLY A 14 10.95 -0.21 -3.76
CA GLY A 14 10.00 0.86 -3.44
C GLY A 14 9.31 0.59 -2.10
N VAL A 15 9.11 1.62 -1.29
CA VAL A 15 8.48 1.52 0.03
C VAL A 15 7.43 2.60 0.22
N PHE A 16 6.28 2.22 0.78
CA PHE A 16 5.33 3.17 1.34
C PHE A 16 4.97 2.81 2.78
N SER A 17 4.68 3.83 3.58
CA SER A 17 4.25 3.68 4.97
C SER A 17 3.08 4.60 5.24
N HIS A 18 2.02 4.04 5.81
CA HIS A 18 1.00 4.84 6.46
C HIS A 18 1.58 5.55 7.70
N ASP A 19 0.86 6.57 8.15
CA ASP A 19 1.19 7.34 9.34
C ASP A 19 -0.12 7.67 10.03
N GLN A 20 -0.41 6.96 11.13
CA GLN A 20 -1.64 7.13 11.89
C GLN A 20 -1.79 8.52 12.51
N THR A 21 -0.68 9.21 12.78
CA THR A 21 -0.72 10.55 13.41
C THR A 21 -1.33 11.60 12.48
N VAL A 22 -1.37 11.33 11.17
CA VAL A 22 -1.90 12.22 10.14
C VAL A 22 -3.22 11.66 9.62
N PHE A 23 -4.34 12.26 10.04
CA PHE A 23 -5.70 11.87 9.67
C PHE A 23 -5.99 10.37 9.89
N GLY A 24 -5.44 9.77 10.95
CA GLY A 24 -5.64 8.35 11.26
C GLY A 24 -5.02 7.41 10.22
N GLY A 25 -4.06 7.87 9.41
CA GLY A 25 -3.47 7.07 8.35
C GLY A 25 -4.42 6.76 7.19
N THR A 26 -5.56 7.46 7.11
CA THR A 26 -6.61 7.19 6.12
C THR A 26 -6.19 7.49 4.69
N VAL A 27 -6.73 6.70 3.76
CA VAL A 27 -6.49 6.80 2.32
C VAL A 27 -7.33 7.95 1.74
N GLY A 28 -6.68 9.02 1.33
CA GLY A 28 -7.29 10.12 0.57
C GLY A 28 -6.68 10.28 -0.82
N GLU A 29 -7.02 11.36 -1.54
CA GLU A 29 -6.54 11.56 -2.92
C GLU A 29 -5.00 11.54 -3.03
N MET A 30 -4.34 12.33 -2.19
CA MET A 30 -2.87 12.41 -2.18
C MET A 30 -2.22 11.10 -1.73
N PHE A 31 -2.96 10.22 -1.05
CA PHE A 31 -2.53 8.86 -0.79
C PHE A 31 -2.46 8.04 -2.06
N GLY A 32 -3.59 7.95 -2.74
CA GLY A 32 -3.69 7.22 -3.99
C GLY A 32 -2.63 7.63 -4.99
N ARG A 33 -2.46 8.94 -5.21
CA ARG A 33 -1.49 9.47 -6.18
C ARG A 33 -0.03 9.12 -5.85
N LYS A 34 0.36 9.18 -4.58
CA LYS A 34 1.75 8.88 -4.16
C LYS A 34 2.06 7.39 -4.34
N VAL A 35 1.15 6.52 -3.91
CA VAL A 35 1.35 5.06 -4.03
C VAL A 35 1.27 4.62 -5.50
N ALA A 36 0.33 5.15 -6.28
CA ALA A 36 0.23 4.86 -7.71
C ALA A 36 1.53 5.18 -8.47
N ARG A 37 2.15 6.33 -8.17
CA ARG A 37 3.44 6.73 -8.76
C ARG A 37 4.59 5.82 -8.32
N LEU A 38 4.58 5.35 -7.07
CA LEU A 38 5.56 4.38 -6.59
C LEU A 38 5.39 3.03 -7.29
N MET A 39 4.15 2.56 -7.47
CA MET A 39 3.83 1.32 -8.18
C MET A 39 4.29 1.38 -9.64
N GLU A 40 4.06 2.50 -10.34
CA GLU A 40 4.58 2.73 -11.69
C GLU A 40 6.11 2.66 -11.73
N TRP A 41 6.78 3.29 -10.76
CA TRP A 41 8.24 3.22 -10.68
C TRP A 41 8.75 1.80 -10.44
N CYS A 42 8.14 1.05 -9.51
CA CYS A 42 8.49 -0.35 -9.27
C CYS A 42 8.27 -1.23 -10.50
N ALA A 43 7.19 -0.98 -11.25
CA ALA A 43 6.91 -1.67 -12.51
C ALA A 43 8.00 -1.41 -13.55
N MET A 44 8.42 -0.15 -13.71
CA MET A 44 9.45 0.24 -14.68
C MET A 44 10.83 -0.34 -14.32
N VAL A 45 11.18 -0.36 -13.04
CA VAL A 45 12.48 -0.87 -12.57
C VAL A 45 12.48 -2.39 -12.46
N GLY A 46 11.32 -3.02 -12.34
CA GLY A 46 11.19 -4.46 -12.09
C GLY A 46 11.62 -4.83 -10.67
N CYS A 47 11.30 -3.99 -9.69
CA CYS A 47 11.75 -4.16 -8.31
C CYS A 47 10.60 -4.35 -7.30
N PRO A 48 10.87 -4.96 -6.13
CA PRO A 48 9.84 -5.15 -5.11
C PRO A 48 9.20 -3.84 -4.63
N ILE A 49 7.93 -3.93 -4.23
CA ILE A 49 7.23 -2.90 -3.48
C ILE A 49 6.90 -3.43 -2.07
N VAL A 50 7.19 -2.63 -1.05
CA VAL A 50 6.92 -2.94 0.36
C VAL A 50 5.94 -1.91 0.93
N GLY A 51 4.82 -2.39 1.47
CA GLY A 51 3.82 -1.56 2.14
C GLY A 51 3.80 -1.77 3.64
N ILE A 52 3.97 -0.70 4.42
CA ILE A 52 3.74 -0.70 5.87
C ILE A 52 2.34 -0.14 6.13
N GLN A 53 1.45 -1.04 6.55
CA GLN A 53 0.03 -0.83 6.66
C GLN A 53 -0.34 -0.48 8.09
N ASP A 54 -0.66 0.80 8.28
CA ASP A 54 -1.06 1.38 9.56
C ASP A 54 -2.17 2.42 9.32
N SER A 55 -3.32 1.92 8.86
CA SER A 55 -4.40 2.71 8.28
C SER A 55 -5.71 2.57 9.07
N GLY A 56 -6.46 3.66 9.20
CA GLY A 56 -7.86 3.65 9.59
C GLY A 56 -8.84 3.43 8.43
N GLY A 57 -8.36 3.14 7.21
CA GLY A 57 -9.19 2.84 6.05
C GLY A 57 -9.45 4.04 5.13
N ALA A 58 -10.63 4.07 4.50
CA ALA A 58 -11.07 5.16 3.64
C ALA A 58 -11.27 6.47 4.39
N ARG A 59 -10.80 7.57 3.79
CA ARG A 59 -10.98 8.90 4.35
C ARG A 59 -12.42 9.36 4.12
N ILE A 60 -13.22 9.36 5.18
CA ILE A 60 -14.65 9.73 5.16
C ILE A 60 -14.87 11.11 4.54
N GLN A 61 -13.96 12.06 4.79
CA GLN A 61 -14.03 13.43 4.29
C GLN A 61 -13.89 13.53 2.77
N ASP A 62 -13.13 12.61 2.16
CA ASP A 62 -12.92 12.54 0.71
C ASP A 62 -14.00 11.66 0.03
N ALA A 63 -14.80 10.93 0.82
CA ALA A 63 -15.92 10.10 0.41
C ALA A 63 -15.64 9.26 -0.85
N VAL A 64 -16.31 9.58 -1.96
CA VAL A 64 -16.22 8.84 -3.25
C VAL A 64 -14.79 8.87 -3.81
N THR A 65 -14.06 9.96 -3.62
CA THR A 65 -12.67 10.07 -4.09
C THR A 65 -11.77 9.06 -3.38
N SER A 66 -11.95 8.87 -2.07
CA SER A 66 -11.19 7.86 -1.32
C SER A 66 -11.42 6.45 -1.86
N LEU A 67 -12.69 6.10 -2.12
CA LEU A 67 -13.06 4.79 -2.67
C LEU A 67 -12.54 4.57 -4.09
N ALA A 68 -12.57 5.61 -4.94
CA ALA A 68 -12.00 5.55 -6.27
C ALA A 68 -10.50 5.22 -6.23
N TRP A 69 -9.76 5.79 -5.29
CA TRP A 69 -8.35 5.46 -5.11
C TRP A 69 -8.10 4.07 -4.56
N TYR A 70 -8.98 3.54 -3.70
CA TYR A 70 -8.92 2.12 -3.33
C TYR A 70 -9.06 1.21 -4.55
N ALA A 71 -10.03 1.48 -5.42
CA ALA A 71 -10.24 0.70 -6.64
C ALA A 71 -9.04 0.79 -7.59
N GLU A 72 -8.55 2.01 -7.86
CA GLU A 72 -7.38 2.25 -8.73
C GLU A 72 -6.12 1.55 -8.22
N LEU A 73 -5.81 1.69 -6.93
CA LEU A 73 -4.65 1.02 -6.35
C LEU A 73 -4.82 -0.50 -6.33
N GLY A 74 -6.05 -1.01 -6.16
CA GLY A 74 -6.37 -2.44 -6.26
C GLY A 74 -6.12 -3.00 -7.66
N GLN A 75 -6.57 -2.31 -8.71
CA GLN A 75 -6.31 -2.70 -10.10
C GLN A 75 -4.81 -2.70 -10.42
N ARG A 76 -4.06 -1.72 -9.92
CA ARG A 76 -2.60 -1.70 -10.07
C ARG A 76 -1.92 -2.82 -9.30
N HIS A 77 -2.42 -3.16 -8.12
CA HIS A 77 -1.89 -4.27 -7.32
C HIS A 77 -2.07 -5.59 -8.07
N GLU A 78 -3.25 -5.81 -8.65
CA GLU A 78 -3.52 -6.96 -9.50
C GLU A 78 -2.62 -6.99 -10.73
N ALA A 79 -2.47 -5.86 -11.44
CA ALA A 79 -1.60 -5.76 -12.61
C ALA A 79 -0.11 -6.01 -12.31
N LEU A 80 0.35 -5.74 -11.09
CA LEU A 80 1.71 -6.04 -10.64
C LEU A 80 1.89 -7.46 -10.10
N SER A 81 0.79 -8.19 -9.89
CA SER A 81 0.84 -9.56 -9.40
C SER A 81 1.55 -10.47 -10.40
N GLY A 82 2.58 -11.18 -9.94
CA GLY A 82 3.46 -11.99 -10.79
C GLY A 82 4.48 -11.21 -11.62
N VAL A 83 4.46 -9.87 -11.60
CA VAL A 83 5.45 -9.01 -12.29
C VAL A 83 6.55 -8.57 -11.32
N VAL A 84 6.16 -8.04 -10.16
CA VAL A 84 7.11 -7.66 -9.10
C VAL A 84 6.67 -8.23 -7.75
N PRO A 85 7.61 -8.55 -6.83
CA PRO A 85 7.23 -8.96 -5.48
C PRO A 85 6.51 -7.84 -4.74
N GLN A 86 5.33 -8.13 -4.19
CA GLN A 86 4.53 -7.19 -3.41
C GLN A 86 4.45 -7.69 -1.96
N ILE A 87 5.06 -6.95 -1.04
CA ILE A 87 5.21 -7.35 0.37
C ILE A 87 4.43 -6.37 1.23
N SER A 88 3.73 -6.89 2.23
CA SER A 88 2.92 -6.10 3.13
C SER A 88 3.17 -6.44 4.58
N LEU A 89 3.36 -5.40 5.38
CA LEU A 89 3.53 -5.49 6.82
C LEU A 89 2.33 -4.79 7.46
N SER A 90 1.40 -5.58 8.01
CA SER A 90 0.23 -5.04 8.71
C SER A 90 0.39 -5.08 10.22
N SER A 91 0.10 -3.95 10.85
CA SER A 91 -0.13 -3.91 12.29
C SER A 91 -1.50 -4.50 12.62
N ALA A 92 -1.63 -5.18 13.77
CA ALA A 92 -2.89 -5.75 14.25
C ALA A 92 -4.00 -4.68 14.45
N SER A 93 -3.64 -3.39 14.45
CA SER A 93 -4.55 -2.25 14.64
C SER A 93 -4.97 -1.55 13.33
N ALA A 94 -4.85 -2.17 12.16
CA ALA A 94 -5.16 -1.56 10.86
C ALA A 94 -6.46 -2.10 10.21
N PRO A 95 -7.67 -1.67 10.64
CA PRO A 95 -8.90 -2.02 9.96
C PRO A 95 -8.96 -1.37 8.56
N GLY A 96 -9.08 -2.20 7.51
CA GLY A 96 -9.28 -1.72 6.13
C GLY A 96 -8.01 -1.55 5.28
N SER A 97 -6.85 -2.03 5.73
CA SER A 97 -5.60 -2.02 4.96
C SER A 97 -5.43 -3.22 4.00
N GLY A 98 -6.51 -3.97 3.72
CA GLY A 98 -6.48 -5.23 2.98
C GLY A 98 -6.04 -5.14 1.51
N LEU A 99 -5.73 -3.95 1.00
CA LEU A 99 -5.35 -3.76 -0.40
C LEU A 99 -4.03 -4.46 -0.77
N PHE A 100 -3.14 -4.64 0.19
CA PHE A 100 -1.89 -5.40 0.04
C PHE A 100 -1.92 -6.66 0.93
N ALA A 101 -3.03 -7.37 1.05
CA ALA A 101 -3.02 -8.64 1.76
C ALA A 101 -2.47 -9.76 0.84
N ASP A 102 -1.58 -10.61 1.36
CA ASP A 102 -1.18 -11.85 0.70
C ASP A 102 -2.39 -12.78 0.56
N PRO A 103 -2.78 -13.23 -0.65
CA PRO A 103 -3.88 -14.18 -0.82
C PRO A 103 -3.64 -15.55 -0.16
N GLY A 104 -2.41 -15.85 0.26
CA GLY A 104 -2.03 -17.13 0.88
C GLY A 104 -2.14 -17.21 2.41
N ARG A 105 -2.36 -16.10 3.14
CA ARG A 105 -2.32 -16.12 4.61
C ARG A 105 -3.69 -15.80 5.22
N PRO A 106 -4.35 -16.75 5.93
CA PRO A 106 -5.62 -16.47 6.57
C PRO A 106 -5.46 -15.33 7.60
N ALA A 107 -6.34 -14.34 7.51
CA ALA A 107 -6.48 -13.29 8.50
C ALA A 107 -6.98 -13.92 9.80
N GLY A 108 -6.06 -14.28 10.72
CA GLY A 108 -6.49 -14.81 12.01
C GLY A 108 -5.49 -15.55 12.88
N LEU A 109 -4.27 -15.90 12.44
CA LEU A 109 -3.28 -16.48 13.37
C LEU A 109 -2.37 -15.40 13.95
N GLY A 110 -2.89 -14.75 14.98
CA GLY A 110 -2.13 -14.06 16.02
C GLY A 110 -2.50 -14.65 17.37
N ALA A 111 -1.95 -15.83 17.69
CA ALA A 111 -1.72 -16.40 19.02
C ALA A 111 -0.78 -17.60 18.86
#